data_AF-A0A9E4L282-F1
#
_entry.id   AF-A0A9E4L282-F1
#
_cell.length_a   1.000
_cell.length_b   1.000
_cell.length_c   1.000
_cell.angle_alpha   90.00
_cell.angle_beta   90.00
_cell.angle_gamma   90.00
#
_symmetry.space_group_name_H-M   'P 1'
#
loop_
_entity.id
_entity.type
_entity.pdbx_description
1 polymer ?
#
loop_
_entity_poly.entity_id
_entity_poly.type
_entity_poly.pdbx_seq_one_letter_code
_entity_poly.pdbx_strand_id
1 'polypeptide(L)'
;MTALADRTRPAGFVSRFHPVAEHSYTLPAHYYYDPAIAAREREEIWFKSWLLAGYLADLEKPGDYITARILDQPVFVIRGRDMRLRAYYNVCMHRGHLLLEGKGNARMVTCPFHAWTYDTFGALRAAGNAENVAGFDMADFSLVPVRVEPFLHMVFVNLDLDAPSLASQAGGLADMVGGVLPNLSELKNVRRDTYELRANWKLMGDQLECYHCPVIHPQVMGGEDSYLDFSFDSQEHGIWSVDISWGSDEVIEK
;
A
#
# COMPACT_ATOMS: atom_id res chain seq x y z
N MET A 1 30.95 4.23 -5.27
CA MET A 1 30.29 5.37 -5.93
C MET A 1 30.74 5.38 -7.38
N THR A 2 30.02 4.70 -8.25
CA THR A 2 30.24 4.78 -9.70
C THR A 2 28.98 5.39 -10.27
N ALA A 3 29.09 6.66 -10.65
CA ALA A 3 28.03 7.36 -11.35
C ALA A 3 27.65 6.53 -12.58
N LEU A 4 26.39 6.11 -12.65
CA LEU A 4 25.82 5.64 -13.90
C LEU A 4 26.01 6.77 -14.91
N ALA A 5 26.67 6.45 -16.02
CA ALA A 5 26.91 7.37 -17.10
C ALA A 5 25.60 8.11 -17.42
N ASP A 6 25.65 9.44 -17.26
CA ASP A 6 24.67 10.36 -17.78
C ASP A 6 24.56 10.08 -19.28
N ARG A 7 23.54 9.32 -19.67
CA ARG A 7 23.11 9.24 -21.06
C ARG A 7 22.58 10.62 -21.38
N THR A 8 23.48 11.48 -21.85
CA THR A 8 23.24 12.86 -22.26
C THR A 8 21.87 12.95 -22.94
N ARG A 9 20.94 13.65 -22.29
CA ARG A 9 19.59 13.88 -22.82
C ARG A 9 19.72 14.38 -24.25
N PRO A 10 19.05 13.76 -25.25
CA PRO A 10 19.16 14.21 -26.63
C PRO A 10 18.72 15.67 -26.75
N ALA A 11 19.36 16.42 -27.66
CA ALA A 11 18.97 17.79 -27.96
C ALA A 11 17.47 17.83 -28.34
N GLY A 12 16.68 18.66 -27.65
CA GLY A 12 15.22 18.70 -27.79
C GLY A 12 14.43 17.87 -26.76
N PHE A 13 15.08 17.34 -25.72
CA PHE A 13 14.36 16.74 -24.58
C PHE A 13 13.52 17.80 -23.84
N VAL A 14 12.23 17.85 -24.15
CA VAL A 14 11.25 18.64 -23.39
C VAL A 14 11.06 17.97 -22.04
N SER A 15 11.24 18.74 -20.96
CA SER A 15 10.86 18.27 -19.62
C SER A 15 9.37 17.95 -19.65
N ARG A 16 9.01 16.67 -19.51
CA ARG A 16 7.62 16.24 -19.44
C ARG A 16 6.97 16.54 -18.08
N PHE A 17 7.79 16.93 -17.11
CA PHE A 17 7.34 17.36 -15.80
C PHE A 17 7.38 18.88 -15.73
N HIS A 18 6.27 19.45 -15.33
CA HIS A 18 6.13 20.85 -15.02
C HIS A 18 5.31 21.01 -13.72
N PRO A 19 5.65 21.95 -12.82
CA PRO A 19 4.89 22.16 -11.57
C PRO A 19 3.45 22.68 -11.79
N VAL A 20 3.14 23.13 -13.01
CA VAL A 20 1.80 23.55 -13.46
C VAL A 20 1.26 22.45 -14.37
N ALA A 21 0.15 21.83 -13.98
CA ALA A 21 -0.41 20.63 -14.61
C ALA A 21 -0.71 20.82 -16.11
N GLU A 22 -1.17 22.00 -16.51
CA GLU A 22 -1.50 22.37 -17.90
C GLU A 22 -0.29 22.32 -18.84
N HIS A 23 0.93 22.30 -18.30
CA HIS A 23 2.17 22.19 -19.06
C HIS A 23 2.86 20.83 -18.88
N SER A 24 2.21 19.89 -18.20
CA SER A 24 2.76 18.56 -17.94
C SER A 24 2.31 17.54 -18.99
N TYR A 25 3.13 16.50 -19.14
CA TYR A 25 2.89 15.38 -20.03
C TYR A 25 3.12 14.07 -19.28
N THR A 26 2.58 12.98 -19.80
CA THR A 26 2.82 11.64 -19.26
C THR A 26 4.30 11.27 -19.31
N LEU A 27 4.68 10.33 -18.44
CA LEU A 27 6.04 9.83 -18.36
C LEU A 27 6.55 9.35 -19.72
N PRO A 28 7.84 9.56 -20.05
CA PRO A 28 8.44 8.92 -21.21
C PRO A 28 8.27 7.39 -21.15
N ALA A 29 8.01 6.77 -22.30
CA ALA A 29 7.61 5.36 -22.37
C ALA A 29 8.53 4.37 -21.60
N HIS A 30 9.84 4.64 -21.54
CA HIS A 30 10.81 3.77 -20.86
C HIS A 30 10.56 3.63 -19.35
N TYR A 31 9.90 4.60 -18.70
CA TYR A 31 9.48 4.46 -17.29
C TYR A 31 8.51 3.30 -17.07
N TYR A 32 7.79 2.86 -18.10
CA TYR A 32 6.81 1.79 -17.98
C TYR A 32 7.39 0.40 -18.26
N TYR A 33 8.55 0.29 -18.93
CA TYR A 33 9.11 -1.01 -19.34
C TYR A 33 10.58 -1.25 -18.97
N ASP A 34 11.35 -0.23 -18.58
CA ASP A 34 12.77 -0.39 -18.26
C ASP A 34 12.94 -1.10 -16.89
N PRO A 35 13.58 -2.30 -16.84
CA PRO A 35 13.78 -3.03 -15.60
C PRO A 35 14.69 -2.29 -14.60
N ALA A 36 15.60 -1.44 -15.06
CA ALA A 36 16.44 -0.64 -14.18
C ALA A 36 15.64 0.44 -13.45
N ILE A 37 14.61 1.00 -14.10
CA ILE A 37 13.68 1.93 -13.45
C ILE A 37 12.82 1.17 -12.44
N ALA A 38 12.26 0.01 -12.81
CA ALA A 38 11.47 -0.80 -11.90
C ALA A 38 12.25 -1.20 -10.63
N ALA A 39 13.54 -1.55 -10.77
CA ALA A 39 14.40 -1.86 -9.64
C ALA A 39 14.64 -0.64 -8.72
N ARG A 40 14.71 0.57 -9.27
CA ARG A 40 14.83 1.80 -8.47
C ARG A 40 13.51 2.16 -7.78
N GLU A 41 12.39 2.06 -8.49
CA GLU A 41 11.06 2.30 -7.91
C GLU A 41 10.77 1.36 -6.75
N ARG A 42 11.21 0.10 -6.85
CA ARG A 42 11.16 -0.86 -5.73
C ARG A 42 11.81 -0.31 -4.46
N GLU A 43 13.08 0.10 -4.55
CA GLU A 43 13.85 0.54 -3.37
C GLU A 43 13.42 1.92 -2.87
N GLU A 44 13.09 2.83 -3.78
CA GLU A 44 12.86 4.24 -3.45
C GLU A 44 11.39 4.59 -3.19
N ILE A 45 10.45 3.79 -3.69
CA ILE A 45 9.00 4.02 -3.53
C ILE A 45 8.39 2.89 -2.72
N TRP A 46 8.41 1.66 -3.24
CA TRP A 46 7.67 0.56 -2.62
C TRP A 46 8.15 0.21 -1.21
N PHE A 47 9.46 0.30 -0.97
CA PHE A 47 10.05 -0.01 0.33
C PHE A 47 10.05 1.18 1.30
N LYS A 48 9.66 2.38 0.85
CA LYS A 48 9.66 3.61 1.66
C LYS A 48 8.29 4.27 1.81
N SER A 49 7.27 3.76 1.13
CA SER A 49 5.90 4.27 1.18
C SER A 49 5.01 3.49 2.13
N TRP A 50 3.99 4.16 2.67
CA TRP A 50 2.91 3.50 3.39
C TRP A 50 2.00 2.75 2.43
N LEU A 51 1.87 1.43 2.62
CA LEU A 51 1.11 0.55 1.74
C LEU A 51 0.00 -0.16 2.50
N LEU A 52 -1.17 -0.28 1.88
CA LEU A 52 -2.33 -0.93 2.48
C LEU A 52 -2.06 -2.41 2.75
N ALA A 53 -2.13 -2.82 4.02
CA ALA A 53 -2.05 -4.22 4.43
C ALA A 53 -3.44 -4.85 4.60
N GLY A 54 -4.45 -4.07 4.97
CA GLY A 54 -5.82 -4.54 5.13
C GLY A 54 -6.68 -3.56 5.93
N TYR A 55 -7.67 -4.09 6.66
CA TYR A 55 -8.70 -3.29 7.33
C TYR A 55 -8.73 -3.56 8.82
N LEU A 56 -9.11 -2.55 9.60
CA LEU A 56 -9.21 -2.66 11.05
C LEU A 56 -10.26 -3.67 11.51
N ALA A 57 -11.32 -3.87 10.73
CA ALA A 57 -12.37 -4.85 11.00
C ALA A 57 -11.88 -6.31 11.03
N ASP A 58 -10.72 -6.60 10.42
CA ASP A 58 -10.08 -7.93 10.48
C ASP A 58 -9.12 -8.08 11.68
N LEU A 59 -9.00 -7.05 12.52
CA LEU A 59 -8.02 -6.95 13.61
C LEU A 59 -8.67 -6.45 14.92
N GLU A 60 -9.87 -6.92 15.24
CA GLU A 60 -10.67 -6.41 16.37
C GLU A 60 -10.23 -6.96 17.74
N LYS A 61 -9.74 -8.21 17.79
CA LYS A 61 -9.47 -8.95 19.02
C LYS A 61 -7.98 -9.24 19.20
N PRO A 62 -7.50 -9.39 20.44
CA PRO A 62 -6.16 -9.89 20.71
C PRO A 62 -5.84 -11.18 19.96
N GLY A 63 -4.71 -11.20 19.28
CA GLY A 63 -4.23 -12.30 18.45
C GLY A 63 -4.75 -12.27 17.02
N ASP A 64 -5.73 -11.43 16.68
CA ASP A 64 -6.17 -11.29 15.29
C ASP A 64 -4.99 -10.83 14.43
N TYR A 65 -4.84 -11.45 13.27
CA TYR A 65 -3.79 -11.14 12.31
C TYR A 65 -4.31 -11.11 10.88
N ILE A 66 -3.62 -10.34 10.06
CA ILE A 66 -3.74 -10.32 8.60
C ILE A 66 -2.35 -10.44 7.98
N THR A 67 -2.28 -10.99 6.78
CA THR A 67 -1.05 -11.05 5.99
C THR A 67 -1.19 -10.19 4.75
N ALA A 68 -0.07 -9.59 4.34
CA ALA A 68 0.04 -8.80 3.13
C ALA A 68 1.39 -9.05 2.47
N ARG A 69 1.56 -8.53 1.25
CA ARG A 69 2.83 -8.63 0.52
C ARG A 69 3.13 -7.31 -0.16
N ILE A 70 4.34 -6.81 0.06
CA ILE A 70 4.89 -5.63 -0.62
C ILE A 70 5.88 -6.14 -1.67
N LEU A 71 5.44 -6.19 -2.92
CA LEU A 71 6.16 -6.87 -4.01
C LEU A 71 6.46 -8.34 -3.66
N ASP A 72 7.70 -8.64 -3.26
CA ASP A 72 8.19 -9.95 -2.84
C ASP A 72 8.48 -10.04 -1.33
N GLN A 73 8.19 -8.98 -0.56
CA GLN A 73 8.37 -8.93 0.89
C GLN A 73 7.06 -9.35 1.58
N PRO A 74 6.97 -10.58 2.13
CA PRO A 74 5.78 -11.00 2.86
C PRO A 74 5.79 -10.38 4.26
N VAL A 75 4.65 -9.84 4.68
CA VAL A 75 4.48 -9.20 6.00
C VAL A 75 3.21 -9.70 6.65
N PHE A 76 3.13 -9.58 7.97
CA PHE A 76 1.88 -9.75 8.70
C PHE A 76 1.71 -8.65 9.72
N VAL A 77 0.45 -8.31 10.00
CA VAL A 77 0.05 -7.42 11.08
C VAL A 77 -0.70 -8.24 12.11
N ILE A 78 -0.42 -8.04 13.40
CA ILE A 78 -1.08 -8.73 14.51
C ILE A 78 -1.51 -7.74 15.59
N ARG A 79 -2.70 -7.96 16.15
CA ARG A 79 -3.21 -7.27 17.34
C ARG A 79 -2.64 -7.93 18.59
N GLY A 80 -1.77 -7.23 19.32
CA GLY A 80 -1.24 -7.71 20.58
C GLY A 80 -2.31 -7.83 21.67
N ARG A 81 -1.99 -8.54 22.77
CA ARG A 81 -2.86 -8.60 23.97
C ARG A 81 -3.07 -7.25 24.65
N ASP A 82 -2.17 -6.30 24.39
CA ASP A 82 -2.25 -4.91 24.80
C ASP A 82 -3.06 -4.04 23.82
N MET A 83 -3.79 -4.66 22.89
CA MET A 83 -4.59 -4.02 21.83
C MET A 83 -3.81 -3.17 20.82
N ARG A 84 -2.47 -3.16 20.89
CA ARG A 84 -1.63 -2.44 19.93
C ARG A 84 -1.39 -3.28 18.68
N LEU A 85 -1.41 -2.63 17.53
CA LEU A 85 -0.98 -3.24 16.27
C LEU A 85 0.54 -3.34 16.24
N ARG A 86 1.04 -4.45 15.72
CA ARG A 86 2.44 -4.67 15.39
C ARG A 86 2.53 -5.36 14.04
N ALA A 87 3.58 -5.10 13.29
CA ALA A 87 3.84 -5.78 12.04
C ALA A 87 5.27 -6.29 11.98
N TYR A 88 5.46 -7.36 11.23
CA TYR A 88 6.75 -8.01 11.05
C TYR A 88 6.86 -8.55 9.63
N TYR A 89 8.09 -8.78 9.18
CA TYR A 89 8.32 -9.67 8.05
C TYR A 89 7.77 -11.05 8.40
N ASN A 90 6.99 -11.63 7.50
CA ASN A 90 6.33 -12.92 7.68
C ASN A 90 7.30 -14.07 7.33
N VAL A 91 8.43 -14.10 8.02
CA VAL A 91 9.53 -15.01 7.73
C VAL A 91 10.12 -15.51 9.03
N CYS A 92 10.20 -16.84 9.18
CA CYS A 92 10.80 -17.45 10.36
C CYS A 92 12.31 -17.18 10.41
N MET A 93 12.79 -16.71 11.56
CA MET A 93 14.21 -16.39 11.80
C MET A 93 15.13 -17.62 11.81
N HIS A 94 14.58 -18.84 11.79
CA HIS A 94 15.38 -20.07 11.69
C HIS A 94 15.89 -20.31 10.26
N ARG A 95 14.97 -20.60 9.33
CA ARG A 95 15.30 -21.04 7.95
C ARG A 95 14.36 -20.41 6.90
N GLY A 96 13.77 -19.27 7.21
CA GLY A 96 13.05 -18.47 6.23
C GLY A 96 11.67 -18.97 5.83
N HIS A 97 11.06 -19.90 6.56
CA HIS A 97 9.70 -20.37 6.24
C HIS A 97 8.66 -19.28 6.53
N LEU A 98 7.64 -19.16 5.67
CA LEU A 98 6.46 -18.31 5.89
C LEU A 98 5.75 -18.71 7.21
N LEU A 99 5.36 -17.74 8.04
CA LEU A 99 4.81 -18.03 9.37
C LEU A 99 3.27 -18.13 9.36
N LEU A 100 2.62 -17.19 8.68
CA LEU A 100 1.16 -17.03 8.66
C LEU A 100 0.65 -16.88 7.23
N GLU A 101 -0.62 -17.23 7.00
CA GLU A 101 -1.30 -17.07 5.72
C GLU A 101 -2.71 -16.49 5.90
N GLY A 102 -3.15 -15.65 4.97
CA GLY A 102 -4.48 -15.07 4.98
C GLY A 102 -4.72 -14.17 6.20
N LYS A 103 -5.79 -14.46 6.94
CA LYS A 103 -6.18 -13.80 8.19
C LYS A 103 -6.68 -14.83 9.20
N GLY A 104 -6.53 -14.55 10.48
CA GLY A 104 -6.95 -15.46 11.53
C GLY A 104 -6.72 -14.90 12.92
N ASN A 105 -6.72 -15.77 13.94
CA ASN A 105 -6.40 -15.41 15.32
C ASN A 105 -5.33 -16.37 15.87
N ALA A 106 -4.25 -15.82 16.42
CA ALA A 106 -3.13 -16.57 16.95
C ALA A 106 -2.66 -15.96 18.28
N ARG A 107 -2.66 -16.76 19.36
CA ARG A 107 -2.10 -16.32 20.66
C ARG A 107 -0.57 -16.25 20.65
N MET A 108 0.05 -17.05 19.80
CA MET A 108 1.48 -17.17 19.52
C MET A 108 1.62 -17.53 18.04
N VAL A 109 2.70 -17.10 17.41
CA VAL A 109 3.00 -17.40 16.00
C VAL A 109 3.97 -18.58 15.96
N THR A 110 3.49 -19.76 15.54
CA THR A 110 4.31 -20.98 15.47
C THR A 110 4.65 -21.28 14.02
N CYS A 111 5.95 -21.34 13.72
CA CYS A 111 6.46 -21.71 12.42
C CYS A 111 6.02 -23.13 12.05
N PRO A 112 5.36 -23.34 10.89
CA PRO A 112 4.85 -24.65 10.49
C PRO A 112 5.95 -25.66 10.16
N PHE A 113 7.21 -25.22 9.98
CA PHE A 113 8.31 -26.12 9.60
C PHE A 113 8.93 -26.84 10.82
N HIS A 114 9.37 -26.10 11.83
CA HIS A 114 10.10 -26.65 12.99
C HIS A 114 9.55 -26.18 14.34
N ALA A 115 8.33 -25.62 14.36
CA ALA A 115 7.64 -25.17 15.56
C ALA A 115 8.37 -24.08 16.39
N TRP A 116 9.29 -23.32 15.78
CA TRP A 116 9.79 -22.09 16.40
C TRP A 116 8.62 -21.14 16.64
N THR A 117 8.46 -20.74 17.89
CA THR A 117 7.26 -20.05 18.36
C THR A 117 7.60 -18.67 18.88
N TYR A 118 6.95 -17.66 18.31
CA TYR A 118 7.11 -16.25 18.65
C TYR A 118 5.86 -15.75 19.39
N ASP A 119 6.03 -14.81 20.31
CA ASP A 119 4.89 -14.10 20.86
C ASP A 119 4.42 -12.96 19.94
N THR A 120 3.34 -12.28 20.34
CA THR A 120 2.80 -11.14 19.59
C THR A 120 3.71 -9.90 19.59
N PHE A 121 4.73 -9.87 20.45
CA PHE A 121 5.78 -8.84 20.49
C PHE A 121 6.98 -9.19 19.60
N GLY A 122 6.92 -10.33 18.90
CA GLY A 122 7.96 -10.78 17.97
C GLY A 122 9.11 -11.53 18.65
N ALA A 123 9.11 -11.65 19.98
CA ALA A 123 10.17 -12.34 20.69
C ALA A 123 10.05 -13.85 20.48
N LEU A 124 11.18 -14.52 20.20
CA LEU A 124 11.24 -15.98 20.17
C LEU A 124 11.01 -16.51 21.59
N ARG A 125 10.02 -17.40 21.76
CA ARG A 125 9.62 -17.99 23.05
C ARG A 125 9.84 -19.47 23.16
N ALA A 126 9.94 -20.18 22.04
CA ALA A 126 10.36 -21.57 22.01
C ALA A 126 11.08 -21.88 20.71
N ALA A 127 12.20 -22.60 20.83
CA ALA A 127 12.92 -23.21 19.73
C ALA A 127 13.35 -24.60 20.18
N GLY A 128 12.94 -25.64 19.44
CA GLY A 128 13.25 -27.02 19.80
C GLY A 128 14.75 -27.28 19.85
N ASN A 129 15.22 -27.95 20.91
CA ASN A 129 16.62 -28.30 21.17
C ASN A 129 17.60 -27.11 21.25
N ALA A 130 17.10 -25.89 21.43
CA ALA A 130 17.94 -24.68 21.51
C ALA A 130 18.99 -24.77 22.64
N GLU A 131 18.65 -25.42 23.75
CA GLU A 131 19.54 -25.64 24.90
C GLU A 131 20.78 -26.49 24.57
N ASN A 132 20.75 -27.25 23.48
CA ASN A 132 21.86 -28.07 23.01
C ASN A 132 22.71 -27.37 21.95
N VAL A 133 22.36 -26.14 21.57
CA VAL A 133 23.11 -25.32 20.62
C VAL A 133 24.01 -24.36 21.40
N ALA A 134 25.32 -24.58 21.33
CA ALA A 134 26.28 -23.78 22.07
C ALA A 134 26.19 -22.29 21.68
N GLY A 135 25.99 -21.42 22.69
CA GLY A 135 25.90 -19.98 22.50
C GLY A 135 24.59 -19.48 21.89
N PHE A 136 23.54 -20.30 21.83
CA PHE A 136 22.25 -19.87 21.32
C PHE A 136 21.53 -18.92 22.29
N ASP A 137 21.34 -17.68 21.86
CA ASP A 137 20.46 -16.72 22.55
C ASP A 137 19.16 -16.54 21.75
N MET A 138 18.02 -16.72 22.41
CA MET A 138 16.71 -16.52 21.80
C MET A 138 16.48 -15.06 21.38
N ALA A 139 17.14 -14.11 22.05
CA ALA A 139 17.00 -12.69 21.75
C ALA A 139 17.50 -12.34 20.33
N ASP A 140 18.52 -13.05 19.84
CA ASP A 140 19.12 -12.85 18.51
C ASP A 140 18.18 -13.24 17.35
N PHE A 141 17.11 -13.97 17.64
CA PHE A 141 16.17 -14.51 16.65
C PHE A 141 14.77 -13.96 16.81
N SER A 142 14.62 -12.73 17.29
CA SER A 142 13.33 -12.03 17.29
C SER A 142 12.88 -11.70 15.87
N LEU A 143 11.56 -11.66 15.63
CA LEU A 143 11.00 -11.27 14.34
C LEU A 143 11.43 -9.85 13.98
N VAL A 144 11.75 -9.64 12.69
CA VAL A 144 12.15 -8.33 12.18
C VAL A 144 10.91 -7.43 12.05
N PRO A 145 10.85 -6.28 12.74
CA PRO A 145 9.68 -5.42 12.75
C PRO A 145 9.49 -4.69 11.41
N VAL A 146 8.23 -4.32 11.15
CA VAL A 146 7.78 -3.46 10.05
C VAL A 146 6.92 -2.36 10.69
N ARG A 147 6.98 -1.12 10.20
CA ARG A 147 6.08 -0.08 10.73
C ARG A 147 4.64 -0.42 10.40
N VAL A 148 3.73 -0.10 11.32
CA VAL A 148 2.29 -0.24 11.10
C VAL A 148 1.55 0.92 11.71
N GLU A 149 0.63 1.50 10.95
CA GLU A 149 -0.24 2.57 11.42
C GLU A 149 -1.67 2.33 10.93
N PRO A 150 -2.67 2.45 11.82
CA PRO A 150 -4.05 2.59 11.38
C PRO A 150 -4.24 4.00 10.79
N PHE A 151 -4.93 4.08 9.67
CA PHE A 151 -5.36 5.35 9.10
C PHE A 151 -6.76 5.19 8.52
N LEU A 152 -7.69 6.04 8.96
CA LEU A 152 -9.13 5.84 8.75
C LEU A 152 -9.56 4.44 9.25
N HIS A 153 -10.28 3.67 8.45
CA HIS A 153 -10.69 2.28 8.75
C HIS A 153 -9.69 1.23 8.23
N MET A 154 -8.55 1.67 7.72
CA MET A 154 -7.52 0.86 7.05
C MET A 154 -6.27 0.70 7.90
N VAL A 155 -5.45 -0.29 7.55
CA VAL A 155 -4.16 -0.57 8.18
C VAL A 155 -3.06 -0.52 7.14
N PHE A 156 -2.07 0.34 7.36
CA PHE A 156 -0.94 0.53 6.49
C PHE A 156 0.35 0.03 7.13
N VAL A 157 1.28 -0.41 6.29
CA VAL A 157 2.62 -0.83 6.68
C VAL A 157 3.68 -0.07 5.89
N ASN A 158 4.86 0.10 6.47
CA ASN A 158 6.03 0.67 5.80
C ASN A 158 7.29 -0.11 6.20
N LEU A 159 8.10 -0.51 5.21
CA LEU A 159 9.33 -1.27 5.45
C LEU A 159 10.47 -0.37 5.95
N ASP A 160 10.39 0.93 5.70
CA ASP A 160 11.28 1.93 6.26
C ASP A 160 10.87 2.25 7.71
N LEU A 161 11.73 1.85 8.66
CA LEU A 161 11.51 2.08 10.09
C LEU A 161 11.61 3.57 10.48
N ASP A 162 12.29 4.37 9.65
CA ASP A 162 12.49 5.81 9.87
C ASP A 162 11.42 6.66 9.17
N ALA A 163 10.46 6.04 8.48
CA ALA A 163 9.40 6.77 7.78
C ALA A 163 8.59 7.68 8.73
N PRO A 164 8.28 8.92 8.32
CA PRO A 164 7.32 9.77 9.03
C PRO A 164 5.96 9.07 9.16
N SER A 165 5.19 9.42 10.19
CA SER A 165 3.85 8.83 10.38
C SER A 165 2.94 9.14 9.21
N LEU A 166 2.07 8.20 8.85
CA LEU A 166 1.12 8.36 7.76
C LEU A 166 0.19 9.54 8.03
N ALA A 167 -0.26 9.71 9.27
CA ALA A 167 -1.06 10.86 9.67
C ALA A 167 -0.36 12.20 9.40
N SER A 168 0.95 12.30 9.62
CA SER A 168 1.70 13.53 9.33
C SER A 168 1.82 13.81 7.82
N GLN A 169 1.98 12.76 7.01
CA GLN A 169 2.07 12.90 5.56
C GLN A 169 0.70 13.20 4.94
N ALA A 170 -0.37 12.61 5.46
CA ALA A 170 -1.73 12.76 4.96
C ALA A 170 -2.39 14.10 5.33
N GLY A 171 -1.87 14.83 6.33
CA GLY A 171 -2.40 16.13 6.71
C GLY A 171 -3.91 16.10 7.00
N GLY A 172 -4.68 16.97 6.35
CA GLY A 172 -6.14 17.11 6.56
C GLY A 172 -7.02 16.02 5.94
N LEU A 173 -6.44 14.98 5.32
CA LEU A 173 -7.22 13.94 4.62
C LEU A 173 -8.22 13.23 5.56
N ALA A 174 -7.82 12.94 6.79
CA ALA A 174 -8.69 12.24 7.73
C ALA A 174 -9.94 13.06 8.09
N ASP A 175 -9.77 14.36 8.30
CA ASP A 175 -10.87 15.27 8.62
C ASP A 175 -11.80 15.46 7.42
N MET A 176 -11.24 15.61 6.21
CA MET A 176 -12.00 15.71 4.97
C MET A 176 -12.88 14.47 4.75
N VAL A 177 -12.29 13.28 4.83
CA VAL A 177 -13.04 12.02 4.63
C VAL A 177 -14.09 11.85 5.73
N GLY A 178 -13.76 12.20 6.98
CA GLY A 178 -14.72 12.15 8.10
C GLY A 178 -15.92 13.08 7.92
N GLY A 179 -15.74 14.22 7.26
CA GLY A 179 -16.83 15.14 6.90
C GLY A 179 -17.78 14.60 5.83
N VAL A 180 -17.28 13.78 4.89
CA VAL A 180 -18.07 13.20 3.79
C VAL A 180 -18.69 11.86 4.19
N LEU A 181 -17.96 11.03 4.93
CA LEU A 181 -18.35 9.68 5.33
C LEU A 181 -18.21 9.50 6.85
N PRO A 182 -19.15 10.05 7.66
CA PRO A 182 -19.04 10.06 9.11
C PRO A 182 -19.10 8.66 9.75
N ASN A 183 -19.69 7.68 9.06
CA ASN A 183 -19.83 6.29 9.51
C ASN A 183 -18.75 5.36 8.91
N LEU A 184 -17.63 5.90 8.45
CA LEU A 184 -16.56 5.12 7.80
C LEU A 184 -16.06 3.93 8.65
N SER A 185 -16.03 4.09 9.97
CA SER A 185 -15.62 3.03 10.91
C SER A 185 -16.58 1.85 10.99
N GLU A 186 -17.83 2.01 10.54
CA GLU A 186 -18.85 0.95 10.54
C GLU A 186 -18.81 0.10 9.28
N LEU A 187 -18.06 0.52 8.25
CA LEU A 187 -17.96 -0.21 6.99
C LEU A 187 -17.29 -1.57 7.19
N LYS A 188 -17.83 -2.57 6.49
CA LYS A 188 -17.31 -3.94 6.46
C LYS A 188 -17.01 -4.33 5.03
N ASN A 189 -15.92 -5.08 4.84
CA ASN A 189 -15.63 -5.68 3.55
C ASN A 189 -16.68 -6.76 3.23
N VAL A 190 -17.51 -6.53 2.21
CA VAL A 190 -18.52 -7.48 1.75
C VAL A 190 -17.95 -8.42 0.68
N ARG A 191 -17.08 -7.89 -0.16
CA ARG A 191 -16.47 -8.60 -1.29
C ARG A 191 -15.09 -8.04 -1.59
N ARG A 192 -14.20 -8.91 -2.04
CA ARG A 192 -12.91 -8.56 -2.62
C ARG A 192 -12.71 -9.37 -3.90
N ASP A 193 -12.56 -8.67 -5.02
CA ASP A 193 -12.13 -9.26 -6.27
C ASP A 193 -10.66 -8.92 -6.50
N THR A 194 -9.89 -9.87 -7.03
CA THR A 194 -8.45 -9.71 -7.26
C THR A 194 -8.15 -10.02 -8.73
N TYR A 195 -7.42 -9.12 -9.37
CA TYR A 195 -7.06 -9.22 -10.78
C TYR A 195 -5.55 -9.13 -10.94
N GLU A 196 -5.00 -9.99 -11.79
CA GLU A 196 -3.62 -9.84 -12.26
C GLU A 196 -3.63 -9.06 -13.57
N LEU A 197 -3.00 -7.88 -13.55
CA LEU A 197 -2.86 -7.03 -14.73
C LEU A 197 -1.43 -7.10 -15.24
N ARG A 198 -1.26 -7.47 -16.51
CA ARG A 198 0.06 -7.50 -17.18
C ARG A 198 0.45 -6.11 -17.65
N ALA A 199 0.55 -5.19 -16.70
CA ALA A 199 0.76 -3.77 -16.93
C ALA A 199 1.73 -3.20 -15.89
N ASN A 200 2.34 -2.05 -16.19
CA ASN A 200 3.12 -1.32 -15.20
C ASN A 200 2.18 -0.69 -14.16
N TRP A 201 2.56 -0.73 -12.88
CA TRP A 201 1.74 -0.19 -11.78
C TRP A 201 1.35 1.28 -11.96
N LYS A 202 2.21 2.09 -12.58
CA LYS A 202 1.97 3.53 -12.80
C LYS A 202 0.77 3.79 -13.71
N LEU A 203 0.45 2.85 -14.60
CA LEU A 203 -0.75 2.96 -15.43
C LEU A 203 -2.03 2.97 -14.60
N MET A 204 -2.03 2.38 -13.39
CA MET A 204 -3.19 2.47 -12.51
C MET A 204 -3.36 3.87 -11.92
N GLY A 205 -2.26 4.59 -11.69
CA GLY A 205 -2.29 6.00 -11.28
C GLY A 205 -2.63 6.95 -12.42
N ASP A 206 -2.15 6.66 -13.63
CA ASP A 206 -2.46 7.45 -14.83
C ASP A 206 -3.96 7.38 -15.24
N GLN A 207 -4.72 6.42 -14.68
CA GLN A 207 -6.16 6.23 -14.91
C GLN A 207 -7.03 6.93 -13.85
N LEU A 208 -6.45 7.78 -13.01
CA LEU A 208 -7.19 8.66 -12.07
C LEU A 208 -7.84 9.86 -12.81
N GLU A 209 -8.34 9.60 -14.01
CA GLU A 209 -9.03 10.54 -14.88
C GLU A 209 -10.32 9.88 -15.38
N CYS A 210 -11.28 10.69 -15.84
CA CYS A 210 -12.54 10.18 -16.40
C CYS A 210 -12.76 10.62 -17.85
N TYR A 211 -11.68 11.02 -18.54
CA TYR A 211 -11.64 11.21 -19.98
C TYR A 211 -12.03 9.90 -20.69
N HIS A 212 -11.53 8.75 -20.28
CA HIS A 212 -11.92 7.48 -20.94
C HIS A 212 -13.37 7.04 -20.63
N CYS A 213 -13.97 7.49 -19.53
CA CYS A 213 -15.20 6.93 -18.97
C CYS A 213 -16.37 6.86 -19.98
N PRO A 214 -16.70 7.93 -20.73
CA PRO A 214 -17.81 7.90 -21.68
C PRO A 214 -17.67 6.84 -22.78
N VAL A 215 -16.43 6.56 -23.18
CA VAL A 215 -16.10 5.69 -24.31
C VAL A 215 -16.09 4.22 -23.87
N ILE A 216 -15.41 3.90 -22.76
CA ILE A 216 -15.19 2.50 -22.36
C ILE A 216 -16.19 2.00 -21.31
N HIS A 217 -16.97 2.90 -20.70
CA HIS A 217 -18.03 2.58 -19.74
C HIS A 217 -19.39 3.14 -20.17
N PRO A 218 -19.86 2.90 -21.42
CA PRO A 218 -21.12 3.47 -21.91
C PRO A 218 -22.33 3.03 -21.10
N GLN A 219 -22.27 1.87 -20.44
CA GLN A 219 -23.34 1.38 -19.55
C GLN A 219 -23.44 2.16 -18.25
N VAL A 220 -22.36 2.85 -17.84
CA VAL A 220 -22.31 3.68 -16.63
C VAL A 220 -22.55 5.15 -16.98
N MET A 221 -21.97 5.63 -18.08
CA MET A 221 -21.96 7.05 -18.46
C MET A 221 -23.06 7.47 -19.45
N GLY A 222 -23.75 6.53 -20.09
CA GLY A 222 -24.85 6.84 -21.02
C GLY A 222 -24.43 7.17 -22.47
N GLY A 223 -23.14 7.00 -22.80
CA GLY A 223 -22.59 7.13 -24.17
C GLY A 223 -21.69 8.35 -24.39
N GLU A 224 -21.19 8.50 -25.61
CA GLU A 224 -20.20 9.54 -26.01
C GLU A 224 -20.70 10.98 -25.80
N ASP A 225 -22.01 11.21 -25.87
CA ASP A 225 -22.61 12.54 -25.68
C ASP A 225 -22.47 13.09 -24.25
N SER A 226 -22.10 12.24 -23.27
CA SER A 226 -21.88 12.66 -21.88
C SER A 226 -20.63 13.53 -21.68
N TYR A 227 -19.73 13.59 -22.67
CA TYR A 227 -18.48 14.36 -22.57
C TYR A 227 -18.68 15.86 -22.43
N LEU A 228 -19.81 16.39 -22.92
CA LEU A 228 -19.94 17.80 -23.24
C LEU A 228 -20.24 18.70 -22.02
N ASP A 229 -20.45 18.12 -20.83
CA ASP A 229 -20.96 18.88 -19.68
C ASP A 229 -20.21 18.65 -18.35
N PHE A 230 -19.01 18.04 -18.39
CA PHE A 230 -18.21 17.88 -17.18
C PHE A 230 -17.16 18.99 -17.02
N SER A 231 -17.22 19.68 -15.88
CA SER A 231 -16.09 20.49 -15.38
C SER A 231 -15.40 19.75 -14.24
N PHE A 232 -14.07 19.85 -14.18
CA PHE A 232 -13.24 19.19 -13.16
C PHE A 232 -12.52 20.25 -12.33
N ASP A 233 -12.64 20.15 -11.01
CA ASP A 233 -11.81 20.88 -10.04
C ASP A 233 -10.88 19.89 -9.35
N SER A 234 -9.58 20.17 -9.35
CA SER A 234 -8.56 19.31 -8.71
C SER A 234 -7.76 20.11 -7.70
N GLN A 235 -7.65 19.60 -6.48
CA GLN A 235 -6.91 20.21 -5.39
C GLN A 235 -5.86 19.23 -4.87
N GLU A 236 -4.58 19.60 -4.99
CA GLU A 236 -3.46 18.77 -4.55
C GLU A 236 -3.04 19.07 -3.10
N HIS A 237 -2.80 18.02 -2.32
CA HIS A 237 -2.42 18.08 -0.91
C HIS A 237 -1.20 17.20 -0.61
N GLY A 238 -0.14 17.37 -1.41
CA GLY A 238 1.11 16.63 -1.24
C GLY A 238 0.99 15.18 -1.74
N ILE A 239 0.53 14.26 -0.89
CA ILE A 239 0.44 12.82 -1.22
C ILE A 239 -0.99 12.36 -1.57
N TRP A 240 -1.94 13.28 -1.65
CA TRP A 240 -3.32 13.01 -2.05
C TRP A 240 -3.90 14.21 -2.80
N SER A 241 -4.93 13.98 -3.61
CA SER A 241 -5.70 14.99 -4.32
C SER A 241 -7.20 14.85 -4.02
N VAL A 242 -7.95 15.92 -4.27
CA VAL A 242 -9.41 15.91 -4.37
C VAL A 242 -9.78 16.28 -5.77
N ASP A 243 -10.51 15.40 -6.46
CA ASP A 243 -10.95 15.60 -7.82
C ASP A 243 -12.49 15.59 -7.84
N ILE A 244 -13.10 16.74 -8.14
CA ILE A 244 -14.55 16.92 -8.16
C ILE A 244 -14.99 17.18 -9.60
N SER A 245 -15.87 16.31 -10.12
CA SER A 245 -16.53 16.52 -11.41
C SER A 245 -17.95 17.05 -11.20
N TRP A 246 -18.29 18.15 -11.86
CA TRP A 246 -19.66 18.67 -11.92
C TRP A 246 -20.24 18.38 -13.29
N GLY A 247 -21.42 17.77 -13.35
CA GLY A 247 -22.26 17.80 -14.55
C GLY A 247 -22.97 19.16 -14.65
N SER A 248 -23.40 19.56 -15.84
CA SER A 248 -24.30 20.71 -15.98
C SER A 248 -25.63 20.45 -15.26
N ASP A 249 -26.27 21.54 -14.82
CA ASP A 249 -27.63 21.50 -14.25
C ASP A 249 -28.71 21.18 -15.30
N GLU A 250 -28.34 20.99 -16.57
CA GLU A 250 -29.27 20.51 -17.60
C GLU A 250 -29.48 19.01 -17.41
N VAL A 251 -30.54 18.66 -16.69
CA VAL A 251 -31.10 17.32 -16.67
C VAL A 251 -31.24 16.86 -18.12
N ILE A 252 -30.39 15.92 -18.55
CA ILE A 252 -30.63 15.17 -19.77
C ILE A 252 -31.86 14.31 -19.49
N GLU A 253 -33.05 14.86 -19.73
CA GLU A 253 -34.27 14.07 -19.85
C GLU A 253 -34.07 13.11 -21.04
N LYS A 254 -33.86 11.83 -20.73
CA LYS A 254 -34.08 10.73 -21.67
C LYS A 254 -35.39 10.03 -21.32
#